data_AF-A0A132PR53-F1
#
_entry.id   AF-A0A132PR53-F1
#
_cell.length_a   1.000
_cell.length_b   1.000
_cell.length_c   1.000
_cell.angle_alpha   90.00
_cell.angle_beta   90.00
_cell.angle_gamma   90.00
#
_symmetry.space_group_name_H-M   'P 1'
#
loop_
_entity.id
_entity.type
_entity.pdbx_description
1 polymer ?
#
loop_
_entity_poly.entity_id
_entity_poly.type
_entity_poly.pdbx_seq_one_letter_code
_entity_poly.pdbx_strand_id
1 'polypeptide(L)'
;MTSRLLFGAGFAATVAGAAALSLLPGMTPAASASCAPGEESDVFTTVCTPFMVPNSPSPFTSIPGNPDIPAIDGIPCTGRNAGQCIGLAEDAEAAGPQPIPRSTISASP
;
A
#
# COMPACT_ATOMS: atom_id res chain seq x y z
N MET A 1 -4.70 -61.10 11.01
CA MET A 1 -4.12 -59.95 11.73
C MET A 1 -3.17 -59.14 10.82
N THR A 2 -3.53 -58.93 9.54
CA THR A 2 -2.56 -58.40 8.55
C THR A 2 -3.08 -57.14 7.82
N SER A 3 -4.40 -56.96 7.69
CA SER A 3 -4.98 -55.78 7.04
C SER A 3 -4.88 -54.48 7.84
N ARG A 4 -4.64 -54.54 9.16
CA ARG A 4 -4.50 -53.33 10.00
C ARG A 4 -3.15 -52.63 9.84
N LEU A 5 -2.11 -53.36 9.40
CA LEU A 5 -0.77 -52.81 9.23
C LEU A 5 -0.60 -52.07 7.89
N LEU A 6 -1.42 -52.38 6.90
CA LEU A 6 -1.37 -51.74 5.58
C LEU A 6 -1.96 -50.32 5.59
N PHE A 7 -3.00 -50.06 6.39
CA PHE A 7 -3.60 -48.72 6.50
C PHE A 7 -2.72 -47.74 7.31
N GLY A 8 -1.96 -48.22 8.30
CA GLY A 8 -1.06 -47.37 9.09
C GLY A 8 0.19 -46.90 8.34
N ALA A 9 0.73 -47.76 7.47
CA ALA A 9 1.92 -47.43 6.69
C ALA A 9 1.67 -46.37 5.61
N GLY A 10 0.48 -46.33 5.01
CA GLY A 10 0.13 -45.35 3.98
C GLY A 10 -0.01 -43.92 4.52
N PHE A 11 -0.53 -43.75 5.74
CA PHE A 11 -0.73 -42.42 6.34
C PHE A 11 0.57 -41.78 6.84
N ALA A 12 1.54 -42.58 7.28
CA ALA A 12 2.85 -42.07 7.70
C ALA A 12 3.70 -41.55 6.51
N ALA A 13 3.53 -42.15 5.33
CA ALA A 13 4.28 -41.75 4.13
C ALA A 13 3.86 -40.37 3.59
N THR A 14 2.60 -39.97 3.75
CA THR A 14 2.10 -38.69 3.23
C THR A 14 2.46 -37.49 4.10
N VAL A 15 2.54 -37.66 5.43
CA VAL A 15 2.95 -36.60 6.36
C VAL A 15 4.45 -36.31 6.24
N ALA A 16 5.28 -37.33 6.00
CA ALA A 16 6.72 -37.15 5.79
C ALA A 16 7.06 -36.47 4.45
N GLY A 17 6.30 -36.74 3.38
CA GLY A 17 6.51 -36.12 2.07
C GLY A 17 6.23 -34.61 2.03
N ALA A 18 5.21 -34.16 2.77
CA ALA A 18 4.88 -32.73 2.86
C ALA A 18 5.96 -31.91 3.58
N ALA A 19 6.60 -32.49 4.60
CA ALA A 19 7.66 -31.83 5.37
C ALA A 19 9.01 -31.77 4.64
N ALA A 20 9.26 -32.64 3.66
CA ALA A 20 10.50 -32.62 2.89
C ALA A 20 10.51 -31.49 1.84
N LEU A 21 9.33 -31.06 1.35
CA LEU A 21 9.21 -29.99 0.35
C LEU A 21 9.42 -28.58 0.92
N SER A 22 9.24 -28.39 2.23
CA SER A 22 9.46 -27.09 2.91
C SER A 22 10.93 -26.76 3.15
N LEU A 23 11.84 -27.71 2.93
CA LEU A 23 13.29 -27.53 3.03
C LEU A 23 13.93 -27.12 1.71
N LEU A 24 13.19 -27.12 0.60
CA LEU A 24 13.69 -26.58 -0.66
C LEU A 24 13.72 -25.05 -0.59
N PRO A 25 14.88 -24.40 -0.77
CA PRO A 25 14.95 -22.95 -0.86
C PRO A 25 14.11 -22.47 -2.05
N GLY A 26 13.04 -21.71 -1.76
CA GLY A 26 12.05 -21.25 -2.74
C GLY A 26 10.65 -21.87 -2.63
N MET A 27 10.49 -22.94 -1.85
CA MET A 27 9.18 -23.55 -1.52
C MET A 27 8.75 -23.24 -0.07
N THR A 28 8.74 -21.96 0.31
CA THR A 28 7.86 -21.54 1.39
C THR A 28 6.44 -21.53 0.84
N PRO A 29 5.43 -22.16 1.50
CA PRO A 29 4.04 -21.89 1.16
C PRO A 29 3.81 -20.42 1.49
N ALA A 30 4.02 -19.56 0.49
CA ALA A 30 3.48 -18.22 0.54
C ALA A 30 1.99 -18.45 0.72
N ALA A 31 1.44 -18.07 1.88
CA ALA A 31 0.08 -17.57 1.87
C ALA A 31 0.08 -16.59 0.70
N SER A 32 -0.61 -16.94 -0.38
CA SER A 32 -0.60 -16.17 -1.61
C SER A 32 -1.34 -14.89 -1.29
N ALA A 33 -0.69 -13.98 -0.57
CA ALA A 33 -0.98 -12.58 -0.64
C ALA A 33 -0.91 -12.30 -2.14
N SER A 34 -2.06 -11.96 -2.72
CA SER A 34 -2.17 -11.68 -4.15
C SER A 34 -1.26 -10.51 -4.57
N CYS A 35 -0.68 -9.82 -3.60
CA CYS A 35 0.16 -8.65 -3.73
C CYS A 35 1.39 -8.74 -2.83
N ALA A 36 2.43 -7.97 -3.20
CA ALA A 36 3.65 -7.83 -2.42
C ALA A 36 3.37 -7.21 -1.03
N PRO A 37 4.23 -7.42 -0.02
CA PRO A 37 4.12 -6.71 1.24
C PRO A 37 4.17 -5.20 1.00
N GLY A 38 3.20 -4.46 1.56
CA GLY A 38 3.03 -3.03 1.29
C GLY A 38 1.84 -2.69 0.39
N GLU A 39 1.21 -3.71 -0.20
CA GLU A 39 0.11 -3.58 -1.16
C GLU A 39 -1.08 -4.46 -0.74
N GLU A 40 -2.30 -4.00 -1.04
CA GLU A 40 -3.53 -4.80 -0.95
C GLU A 40 -4.10 -5.10 -2.34
N SER A 41 -4.87 -6.19 -2.45
CA SER A 41 -5.56 -6.52 -3.69
C SER A 41 -6.92 -5.82 -3.72
N ASP A 42 -7.13 -4.98 -4.73
CA ASP A 42 -8.46 -4.45 -5.03
C ASP A 42 -9.34 -5.59 -5.59
N VAL A 43 -10.44 -5.90 -4.89
CA VAL A 43 -11.36 -7.00 -5.23
C VAL A 43 -12.12 -6.73 -6.53
N PHE A 44 -12.30 -5.48 -6.91
CA PHE A 44 -13.05 -5.08 -8.09
C PHE A 44 -12.16 -4.91 -9.32
N THR A 45 -10.93 -4.41 -9.16
CA THR A 45 -10.01 -4.18 -10.28
C THR A 45 -8.97 -5.28 -10.44
N THR A 46 -8.78 -6.15 -9.44
CA THR A 46 -7.72 -7.18 -9.37
C THR A 46 -6.30 -6.62 -9.48
N VAL A 47 -6.15 -5.31 -9.24
CA VAL A 47 -4.86 -4.62 -9.21
C VAL A 47 -4.38 -4.53 -7.76
N CYS A 48 -3.07 -4.67 -7.56
CA CYS A 48 -2.44 -4.40 -6.28
C CYS A 48 -2.29 -2.91 -6.09
N THR A 49 -2.89 -2.37 -5.03
CA THR A 49 -2.82 -0.97 -4.65
C THR A 49 -1.98 -0.80 -3.38
N PRO A 50 -1.15 0.24 -3.31
CA PRO A 50 -0.31 0.46 -2.15
C PRO A 50 -1.16 0.83 -0.94
N PHE A 51 -0.79 0.34 0.25
CA PHE A 51 -1.47 0.74 1.49
C PHE A 51 -1.37 2.24 1.76
N MET A 52 -0.32 2.89 1.26
CA MET A 52 -0.12 4.33 1.34
C MET A 52 0.29 4.88 -0.02
N VAL A 53 -0.31 6.00 -0.39
CA VAL A 53 0.05 6.71 -1.62
C VAL A 53 1.52 7.16 -1.51
N PRO A 54 2.44 6.68 -2.37
CA PRO A 54 3.87 6.94 -2.21
C PRO A 54 4.27 8.42 -2.33
N ASN A 55 3.37 9.29 -2.80
CA ASN A 55 3.61 10.72 -2.99
C ASN A 55 2.28 11.49 -2.94
N SER A 56 1.58 11.50 -1.80
CA SER A 56 0.48 12.46 -1.64
C SER A 56 1.08 13.86 -1.51
N PRO A 57 0.67 14.83 -2.36
CA PRO A 57 0.98 16.23 -2.11
C PRO A 57 0.39 16.60 -0.75
N SER A 58 1.23 17.03 0.19
CA SER A 58 0.79 17.51 1.49
C SER A 58 0.73 19.04 1.47
N PRO A 59 -0.39 19.66 1.86
CA PRO A 59 -0.46 21.13 1.96
C PRO A 59 0.32 21.66 3.18
N PHE A 60 0.81 20.77 4.05
CA PHE A 60 1.51 21.14 5.28
C PHE A 60 3.01 21.38 5.03
N THR A 61 3.50 22.45 5.62
CA THR A 61 4.91 22.89 5.62
C THR A 61 5.38 23.15 7.05
N SER A 62 6.68 23.20 7.28
CA SER A 62 7.24 23.59 8.59
C SER A 62 7.28 25.10 8.74
N ILE A 63 7.00 25.64 9.92
CA ILE A 63 7.05 27.09 10.16
C ILE A 63 8.44 27.57 10.64
N PRO A 64 8.87 28.80 10.28
CA PRO A 64 10.08 29.39 10.82
C PRO A 64 10.00 29.55 12.34
N GLY A 65 11.02 29.09 13.05
CA GLY A 65 11.12 29.18 14.51
C GLY A 65 10.64 27.93 15.27
N ASN A 66 9.81 27.08 14.65
CA ASN A 66 9.49 25.77 15.20
C ASN A 66 9.14 24.76 14.08
N PRO A 67 10.10 23.96 13.60
CA PRO A 67 9.88 23.00 12.52
C PRO A 67 9.00 21.81 12.92
N ASP A 68 8.79 21.59 14.22
CA ASP A 68 7.93 20.52 14.73
C ASP A 68 6.44 20.85 14.63
N ILE A 69 6.10 22.11 14.30
CA ILE A 69 4.72 22.54 14.10
C ILE A 69 4.41 22.60 12.60
N PRO A 70 3.44 21.78 12.12
CA PRO A 70 2.97 21.89 10.75
C PRO A 70 2.18 23.19 10.56
N ALA A 71 2.27 23.75 9.36
CA ALA A 71 1.65 25.00 8.98
C ALA A 71 1.19 24.97 7.52
N ILE A 72 0.07 25.64 7.25
CA ILE A 72 -0.40 25.90 5.88
C ILE A 72 -0.35 27.40 5.67
N ASP A 73 0.26 27.85 4.57
CA ASP A 73 0.44 29.27 4.26
C ASP A 73 1.02 30.12 5.41
N GLY A 74 1.94 29.53 6.19
CA GLY A 74 2.56 30.19 7.34
C GLY A 74 1.65 30.32 8.58
N ILE A 75 0.53 29.59 8.62
CA ILE A 75 -0.37 29.53 9.77
C ILE A 75 -0.08 28.25 10.56
N PRO A 76 0.39 28.35 11.82
CA PRO A 76 0.73 27.18 12.61
C PRO A 76 -0.53 26.42 13.01
N CYS A 77 -0.61 25.14 12.64
CA CYS A 77 -1.72 24.24 12.90
C CYS A 77 -1.71 23.72 14.34
N THR A 78 -1.73 24.66 15.28
CA THR A 78 -1.86 24.41 16.72
C THR A 78 -3.32 24.53 17.13
N GLY A 79 -3.69 24.07 18.32
CA GLY A 79 -5.10 23.96 18.75
C GLY A 79 -5.97 25.19 18.51
N ARG A 80 -5.44 26.41 18.60
CA ARG A 80 -6.20 27.65 18.34
C ARG A 80 -6.49 27.90 16.85
N ASN A 81 -5.61 27.47 15.95
CA ASN A 81 -5.76 27.66 14.51
C ASN A 81 -6.11 26.34 13.78
N ALA A 82 -6.38 25.26 14.51
CA ALA A 82 -6.66 23.95 13.93
C ALA A 82 -7.83 24.00 12.93
N GLY A 83 -8.90 24.72 13.25
CA GLY A 83 -10.04 24.91 12.33
C GLY A 83 -9.67 25.66 11.04
N GLN A 84 -8.74 26.63 11.12
CA GLN A 84 -8.26 27.36 9.95
C GLN A 84 -7.37 26.47 9.07
N CYS A 85 -6.50 25.66 9.68
CA CYS A 85 -5.68 24.72 8.93
C CYS A 85 -6.52 23.63 8.26
N ILE A 86 -7.58 23.13 8.90
CA ILE A 86 -8.48 22.16 8.27
C ILE A 86 -9.10 22.78 7.03
N GLY A 87 -9.69 23.98 7.13
CA GLY A 87 -10.30 24.64 5.99
C GLY A 87 -9.32 24.95 4.85
N LEU A 88 -8.09 25.33 5.16
CA LEU A 88 -7.05 25.57 4.14
C LEU A 88 -6.54 24.27 3.49
N ALA A 89 -6.44 23.17 4.26
CA ALA A 89 -6.10 21.86 3.70
C ALA A 89 -7.18 21.39 2.72
N GLU A 90 -8.45 21.53 3.10
CA GLU A 90 -9.59 21.18 2.25
C GLU A 90 -9.63 22.03 0.97
N ASP A 91 -9.32 23.33 1.06
CA ASP A 91 -9.23 24.22 -0.12
C ASP A 91 -8.08 23.81 -1.06
N ALA A 92 -6.92 23.47 -0.51
CA ALA A 92 -5.77 23.00 -1.29
C ALA A 92 -6.05 21.67 -2.00
N GLU A 93 -6.80 20.76 -1.36
CA GLU A 93 -7.26 19.52 -1.99
C GLU A 93 -8.34 19.77 -3.06
N ALA A 94 -9.25 20.70 -2.82
CA ALA A 94 -10.29 21.09 -3.77
C ALA A 94 -9.74 21.77 -5.03
N ALA A 95 -8.61 22.48 -4.93
CA ALA A 95 -7.95 23.12 -6.06
C ALA A 95 -7.52 22.12 -7.16
N GLY A 96 -7.27 20.87 -6.78
CA GLY A 96 -6.92 19.78 -7.70
C GLY A 96 -5.60 20.00 -8.44
N PRO A 97 -5.21 19.04 -9.32
CA PRO A 97 -4.01 19.18 -10.13
C PRO A 97 -4.14 20.34 -11.11
N GLN A 98 -3.13 21.20 -11.18
CA GLN A 98 -3.08 22.28 -12.17
C GLN A 98 -3.18 21.70 -13.59
N PRO A 99 -4.09 22.21 -14.44
CA PRO A 99 -4.22 21.72 -15.80
C PRO A 99 -2.94 22.01 -16.58
N ILE A 100 -2.28 20.97 -17.08
CA ILE A 100 -1.09 21.10 -17.93
C ILE A 100 -1.57 21.36 -19.36
N PRO A 101 -1.37 22.57 -19.94
CA PRO A 101 -1.79 22.84 -21.30
C PRO A 101 -0.91 22.05 -22.29
N ARG A 102 -1.49 21.07 -22.97
CA ARG A 102 -0.86 20.39 -24.10
C ARG A 102 -1.31 21.06 -25.40
N SER A 103 -0.50 21.97 -25.91
CA SER A 103 -0.68 22.52 -27.26
C SER A 103 0.14 21.70 -28.25
N THR A 104 -0.40 20.58 -28.75
CA THR A 104 0.22 19.89 -29.89
C THR A 104 -0.31 20.50 -31.18
N ILE A 105 0.51 21.33 -31.84
CA ILE A 105 0.28 21.70 -33.24
C ILE A 105 0.68 20.48 -34.07
N SER A 106 -0.31 19.69 -34.49
CA SER A 106 -0.08 18.60 -35.45
C SER A 106 -0.01 19.20 -36.85
N ALA A 107 1.20 19.58 -37.27
CA ALA A 107 1.47 19.83 -38.68
C ALA A 107 1.61 18.47 -39.39
N SER A 108 0.52 17.99 -39.99
CA SER A 108 0.64 16.93 -41.00
C SER A 108 1.30 17.52 -42.25
N PRO A 109 2.30 16.84 -42.85
CA PRO A 109 2.89 17.22 -44.13
C PRO A 109 1.90 17.19 -45.29
#